data_AF-A0A349TDZ7-F1
#
_entry.id   AF-A0A349TDZ7-F1
#
_cell.length_a   1.000
_cell.length_b   1.000
_cell.length_c   1.000
_cell.angle_alpha   90.00
_cell.angle_beta   90.00
_cell.angle_gamma   90.00
#
_symmetry.space_group_name_H-M   'P 1'
#
loop_
_entity.id
_entity.type
_entity.pdbx_description
1 polymer ?
#
loop_
_entity_poly.entity_id
_entity_poly.type
_entity_poly.pdbx_seq_one_letter_code
_entity_poly.pdbx_strand_id
1 'polypeptide(L)' 'MTEYQVPARKPVRPHFSSGPCAKPPGWSPDKLSTASLGRSHRSKLGKARLQQAIDMIREILQVHETHRVGIVPASDTGA' A
#
# COMPACT_ATOMS: atom_id res chain seq x y z
N MET A 1 22.95 -31.35 23.02
CA MET A 1 22.76 -30.13 22.19
C MET A 1 22.13 -30.59 20.90
N THR A 2 20.98 -30.02 20.53
CA THR A 2 20.34 -30.31 19.23
C THR A 2 21.07 -29.55 18.14
N GLU A 3 21.59 -30.24 17.13
CA GLU A 3 22.12 -29.58 15.93
C GLU A 3 20.96 -29.07 15.07
N TYR A 4 21.02 -27.78 14.71
CA TYR A 4 20.07 -27.17 13.77
C TYR A 4 20.72 -27.12 12.38
N GLN A 5 20.10 -27.77 11.39
CA GLN A 5 20.53 -27.62 10.00
C GLN A 5 20.27 -26.19 9.52
N VAL A 6 21.34 -25.50 9.12
CA VAL A 6 21.23 -24.16 8.52
C VAL A 6 20.83 -24.29 7.06
N PRO A 7 19.84 -23.51 6.57
CA PRO A 7 19.46 -23.53 5.15
C PRO A 7 20.65 -23.19 4.24
N ALA A 8 20.91 -24.04 3.25
CA ALA A 8 21.98 -23.83 2.27
C ALA A 8 21.73 -22.58 1.39
N ARG A 9 20.47 -22.18 1.21
CA ARG A 9 20.07 -21.02 0.41
C ARG A 9 19.51 -19.90 1.28
N LYS A 10 20.11 -18.72 1.18
CA LYS A 10 19.62 -17.51 1.85
C LYS A 10 18.46 -16.87 1.04
N PRO A 11 17.52 -16.17 1.70
CA PRO A 11 16.50 -15.40 1.02
C PRO A 11 17.11 -14.28 0.18
N VAL A 12 16.54 -14.05 -1.01
CA VAL A 12 16.97 -12.96 -1.91
C VAL A 12 16.71 -11.59 -1.28
N ARG A 13 15.71 -11.49 -0.40
CA ARG A 13 15.33 -10.27 0.31
C ARG A 13 15.09 -10.56 1.80
N PRO A 14 16.10 -10.40 2.67
CA PRO A 14 15.99 -10.69 4.10
C PRO A 14 15.37 -9.53 4.89
N HIS A 15 14.28 -8.94 4.40
CA HIS A 15 13.56 -7.84 5.05
C HIS A 15 12.29 -8.40 5.71
N PHE A 16 12.41 -8.84 6.96
CA PHE A 16 11.37 -9.58 7.69
C PHE A 16 10.49 -8.70 8.60
N SER A 17 10.53 -7.38 8.44
CA SER A 17 9.64 -6.48 9.18
C SER A 17 8.19 -6.64 8.72
N SER A 18 7.25 -6.51 9.66
CA SER A 18 5.80 -6.54 9.40
C SER A 18 5.22 -5.18 8.99
N GLY A 19 6.04 -4.13 8.94
CA GLY A 19 5.63 -2.78 8.57
C GLY A 19 6.70 -1.73 8.88
N PRO A 20 7.21 -0.96 7.90
CA PRO A 20 7.07 -1.17 6.46
C PRO A 20 7.61 -2.53 5.99
N CYS A 21 6.97 -3.16 5.00
CA CYS A 21 7.38 -4.46 4.43
C CYS A 21 8.16 -4.29 3.11
N ALA A 22 8.83 -5.37 2.68
CA ALA A 22 9.51 -5.41 1.38
C ALA A 22 8.54 -5.09 0.23
N LYS A 23 8.94 -4.19 -0.69
CA LYS A 23 8.20 -3.93 -1.93
C LYS A 23 8.27 -5.15 -2.88
N PRO A 24 7.37 -5.29 -3.86
CA PRO A 24 7.48 -6.34 -4.88
C PRO A 24 8.83 -6.32 -5.64
N PRO A 25 9.28 -7.45 -6.21
CA PRO A 25 10.45 -7.47 -7.09
C PRO A 25 10.29 -6.50 -8.28
N GLY A 26 11.37 -5.81 -8.67
CA GLY A 26 11.34 -4.84 -9.77
C GLY A 26 10.58 -3.53 -9.48
N TRP A 27 10.29 -3.23 -8.21
CA TRP A 27 9.74 -1.94 -7.81
C TRP A 27 10.76 -0.80 -8.01
N SER A 28 10.33 0.33 -8.57
CA SER A 28 11.09 1.58 -8.72
C SER A 28 10.19 2.78 -8.36
N PRO A 29 10.71 3.84 -7.72
CA PRO A 29 9.96 5.08 -7.50
C PRO A 29 9.49 5.76 -8.79
N ASP A 30 10.15 5.52 -9.93
CA ASP A 30 9.77 6.12 -11.23
C ASP A 30 8.38 5.66 -11.70
N LYS A 31 7.87 4.56 -11.14
CA LYS A 31 6.51 4.06 -11.41
C LYS A 31 5.42 4.88 -10.70
N LEU A 32 5.78 5.80 -9.81
CA LEU A 32 4.83 6.65 -9.10
C LEU A 32 4.43 7.86 -9.96
N SER A 33 3.13 8.05 -10.19
CA SER A 33 2.65 9.21 -10.94
C SER A 33 2.67 10.48 -10.08
N THR A 34 3.62 11.36 -10.36
CA THR A 34 3.85 12.62 -9.62
C THR A 34 2.97 13.79 -10.05
N ALA A 35 2.07 13.61 -11.02
CA ALA A 35 1.24 14.69 -11.57
C ALA A 35 0.30 15.39 -10.55
N SER A 36 0.09 14.80 -9.37
CA SER A 36 -0.67 15.42 -8.27
C SER A 36 0.19 16.21 -7.29
N LEU A 37 1.53 16.11 -7.34
CA LEU A 37 2.41 16.84 -6.43
C LEU A 37 2.23 18.36 -6.60
N GLY A 38 2.24 19.08 -5.47
CA GLY A 38 2.02 20.53 -5.44
C GLY A 38 0.59 20.99 -5.77
N ARG A 39 -0.34 20.07 -6.06
CA ARG A 39 -1.74 20.40 -6.37
C ARG A 39 -2.63 20.22 -5.15
N SER A 40 -3.71 20.99 -5.09
CA SER A 40 -4.75 20.76 -4.08
C SER A 40 -5.37 19.37 -4.21
N HIS A 41 -5.56 18.67 -3.09
CA HIS A 41 -6.31 17.42 -3.03
C HIS A 41 -7.76 17.58 -3.50
N ARG A 42 -8.31 18.80 -3.44
CA ARG A 42 -9.66 19.14 -3.93
C ARG A 42 -9.72 19.35 -5.44
N SER A 43 -8.58 19.36 -6.14
CA SER A 43 -8.52 19.49 -7.59
C SER A 43 -9.23 18.32 -8.28
N LYS A 44 -9.64 18.51 -9.55
CA LYS A 44 -10.26 17.44 -10.35
C LYS A 44 -9.41 16.17 -10.38
N LEU A 45 -8.08 16.32 -10.55
CA LEU A 45 -7.14 15.19 -10.54
C LEU A 45 -7.04 14.53 -9.16
N GLY A 46 -6.94 15.32 -8.09
CA GLY A 46 -6.87 14.80 -6.72
C GLY A 46 -8.12 14.01 -6.33
N LYS A 47 -9.30 14.58 -6.57
CA LYS A 47 -10.60 13.92 -6.35
C LYS A 47 -10.74 12.64 -7.16
N ALA A 48 -10.35 12.65 -8.44
CA ALA A 48 -10.42 11.46 -9.29
C ALA A 48 -9.54 10.31 -8.77
N ARG A 49 -8.32 10.60 -8.29
CA ARG A 49 -7.43 9.58 -7.70
C ARG A 49 -7.98 9.00 -6.41
N LEU A 50 -8.53 9.85 -5.53
CA LEU A 50 -9.16 9.39 -4.29
C LEU A 50 -10.40 8.53 -4.57
N GLN A 51 -11.23 8.92 -5.53
CA GLN A 51 -12.39 8.14 -5.95
C GLN A 51 -11.96 6.78 -6.50
N GLN A 52 -10.97 6.73 -7.38
CA GLN A 52 -10.43 5.48 -7.90
C GLN A 52 -9.95 4.54 -6.78
N ALA A 53 -9.25 5.07 -5.77
CA ALA A 53 -8.82 4.27 -4.62
C ALA A 53 -10.02 3.73 -3.81
N ILE A 54 -11.03 4.55 -3.56
CA ILE A 54 -12.28 4.15 -2.89
C ILE A 54 -12.99 3.03 -3.65
N ASP A 55 -13.09 3.15 -4.97
CA ASP A 55 -13.76 2.18 -5.84
C ASP A 55 -13.01 0.84 -5.83
N MET A 56 -11.68 0.87 -5.98
CA MET A 56 -10.84 -0.34 -5.91
C MET A 56 -10.93 -1.02 -4.53
N ILE A 57 -10.94 -0.25 -3.43
CA ILE A 57 -11.10 -0.83 -2.08
C ILE A 57 -12.45 -1.52 -1.96
N ARG A 58 -13.53 -0.89 -2.43
CA ARG A 58 -14.87 -1.50 -2.43
C ARG A 58 -14.91 -2.80 -3.22
N GLU A 59 -14.32 -2.80 -4.41
CA GLU A 59 -14.26 -3.97 -5.28
C GLU A 59 -13.48 -5.12 -4.63
N ILE A 60 -12.25 -4.85 -4.18
CA ILE A 60 -11.34 -5.85 -3.62
C ILE A 60 -11.89 -6.46 -2.32
N LEU A 61 -12.44 -5.61 -1.45
CA LEU A 61 -12.97 -6.04 -0.14
C LEU A 61 -14.45 -6.41 -0.18
N GLN A 62 -15.10 -6.29 -1.34
CA GLN A 62 -16.53 -6.57 -1.52
C GLN A 62 -17.42 -5.82 -0.52
N VAL A 63 -17.13 -4.52 -0.31
CA VAL A 63 -17.85 -3.69 0.67
C VAL A 63 -19.30 -3.50 0.25
N HIS A 64 -20.25 -3.80 1.15
CA HIS A 64 -21.68 -3.65 0.90
C HIS A 64 -22.08 -2.20 0.58
N GLU A 65 -23.10 -2.00 -0.28
CA GLU A 65 -23.50 -0.69 -0.81
C GLU A 65 -23.94 0.31 0.27
N THR A 66 -24.45 -0.19 1.39
CA THR A 66 -24.88 0.64 2.54
C THR A 66 -23.71 1.26 3.31
N HIS A 67 -22.49 0.74 3.15
CA HIS A 67 -21.31 1.24 3.84
C HIS A 67 -20.55 2.26 3.01
N ARG A 68 -19.81 3.15 3.66
CA ARG A 68 -18.93 4.13 3.01
C ARG A 68 -17.47 3.76 3.27
N VAL A 69 -16.59 4.10 2.32
CA VAL A 69 -15.14 3.95 2.47
C VAL A 69 -14.55 5.34 2.70
N GLY A 70 -13.90 5.54 3.84
CA GLY A 70 -13.17 6.76 4.17
C GLY A 70 -11.68 6.60 3.92
N ILE A 71 -11.01 7.67 3.49
CA ILE A 71 -9.56 7.76 3.44
C ILE A 71 -9.15 8.88 4.40
N VAL A 72 -8.35 8.54 5.41
CA VAL A 72 -7.90 9.46 6.46
C VAL A 72 -6.37 9.57 6.47
N PRO A 73 -5.80 10.77 6.68
CA PRO A 73 -4.36 10.95 6.74
C PRO A 73 -3.84 10.57 8.14
N ALA A 74 -3.27 9.38 8.29
CA ALA A 74 -2.51 8.94 9.47
C ALA A 74 -1.97 7.52 9.21
N SER A 75 -1.36 6.90 10.23
CA SER A 75 -1.25 5.44 10.32
C SER A 75 -2.57 4.81 10.81
N ASP A 76 -2.63 3.48 10.85
CA ASP A 76 -3.76 2.72 11.40
C ASP A 76 -4.12 3.07 12.86
N THR A 77 -3.19 3.66 13.61
CA THR A 77 -3.47 4.13 14.98
C THR A 77 -4.22 5.45 15.02
N GLY A 78 -4.02 6.31 14.01
CA GLY A 78 -4.67 7.62 13.94
C GLY A 78 -5.91 7.66 13.05
N ALA A 79 -6.23 6.55 12.38
CA ALA A 79 -7.43 6.35 11.58
C ALA A 79 -8.62 6.01 12.47
#